data_AF-A0A6U3SS47-F1
#
_entry.id   AF-A0A6U3SS47-F1
#
_cell.length_a   1.000
_cell.length_b   1.000
_cell.length_c   1.000
_cell.angle_alpha   90.00
_cell.angle_beta   90.00
_cell.angle_gamma   90.00
#
_symmetry.space_group_name_H-M   'P 1'
#
loop_
_entity.id
_entity.type
_entity.pdbx_description
1 polymer ?
#
loop_
_entity_poly.entity_id
_entity_poly.type
_entity_poly.pdbx_seq_one_letter_code
_entity_poly.pdbx_strand_id
1 'polypeptide(L)'
;MSNLVSRHVCLFARCPPCRSFSPLLIKFYEKCCAGPDGVQIVYVSSDRDLSSFNEYFGKMPWVAIPADGAGAQLKQRLAELCQIRGIPALVVIDAKTGHFVTDDARNEVTAAGEDVSKGKELVSLWKSKEAVPFDRAVFNGGQSGFSIRKVIMFFLSNPVYIVGMLYFAKKGMKYLADLGEEDEDEEELVRGEL
;
A
#
# COMPACT_ATOMS: atom_id res chain seq x y z
N MET A 1 -31.29 15.73 -8.33
CA MET A 1 -30.83 14.34 -8.10
C MET A 1 -29.61 14.42 -7.20
N SER A 2 -29.78 14.17 -5.91
CA SER A 2 -28.68 14.20 -4.93
C SER A 2 -27.69 13.08 -5.26
N ASN A 3 -26.47 13.46 -5.60
CA ASN A 3 -25.37 12.56 -5.87
C ASN A 3 -24.97 11.87 -4.55
N LEU A 4 -25.60 10.74 -4.24
CA LEU A 4 -25.16 9.84 -3.17
C LEU A 4 -23.79 9.27 -3.57
N VAL A 5 -22.71 9.95 -3.20
CA VAL A 5 -21.35 9.45 -3.33
C VAL A 5 -21.02 8.65 -2.09
N SER A 6 -21.76 7.56 -1.87
CA SER A 6 -21.39 6.60 -0.84
C SER A 6 -20.04 5.99 -1.26
N ARG A 7 -19.06 6.02 -0.34
CA ARG A 7 -17.86 5.20 -0.45
C ARG A 7 -17.97 4.16 0.65
N HIS A 8 -17.67 2.91 0.32
CA HIS A 8 -17.64 1.83 1.30
C HIS A 8 -16.23 1.67 1.81
N VAL A 9 -16.09 1.53 3.12
CA VAL A 9 -14.80 1.28 3.76
C VAL A 9 -14.83 -0.09 4.41
N CYS A 10 -14.00 -1.01 3.93
CA CYS A 10 -13.94 -2.38 4.45
C CYS A 10 -12.93 -2.47 5.60
N LEU A 11 -13.39 -2.87 6.79
CA LEU A 11 -12.55 -3.14 7.95
C LEU A 11 -12.39 -4.64 8.18
N PHE A 12 -11.16 -5.16 8.18
CA PHE A 12 -10.85 -6.54 8.60
C PHE A 12 -10.29 -6.55 10.02
N ALA A 13 -10.95 -7.21 10.98
CA ALA A 13 -10.45 -7.22 12.37
C ALA A 13 -10.80 -8.49 13.18
N ARG A 14 -9.77 -9.07 13.81
CA ARG A 14 -9.75 -9.58 15.20
C ARG A 14 -8.31 -9.79 15.68
N CYS A 15 -7.73 -8.80 16.35
CA CYS A 15 -6.35 -8.82 16.83
C CYS A 15 -6.15 -7.82 17.99
N PRO A 16 -5.16 -7.99 18.89
CA PRO A 16 -4.86 -6.98 19.92
C PRO A 16 -4.71 -5.54 19.39
N PRO A 17 -3.99 -5.27 18.27
CA PRO A 17 -3.92 -3.91 17.72
C PRO A 17 -5.22 -3.42 17.06
N CYS A 18 -6.18 -4.31 16.80
CA CYS A 18 -7.49 -3.95 16.29
C CYS A 18 -8.36 -3.28 17.38
N ARG A 19 -8.22 -3.71 18.64
CA ARG A 19 -8.99 -3.17 19.78
C ARG A 19 -8.61 -1.72 20.13
N SER A 20 -7.37 -1.30 19.83
CA SER A 20 -6.96 0.10 20.02
C SER A 20 -7.42 1.01 18.89
N PHE A 21 -7.56 0.48 17.66
CA PHE A 21 -7.99 1.26 16.51
C PHE A 21 -9.51 1.47 16.45
N SER A 22 -10.32 0.47 16.83
CA SER A 22 -11.78 0.56 16.71
C SER A 22 -12.42 1.76 17.45
N PRO A 23 -12.02 2.11 18.70
CA PRO A 23 -12.56 3.31 19.36
C PRO A 23 -12.27 4.61 18.60
N LEU A 24 -11.07 4.73 18.01
CA LEU A 24 -10.70 5.87 17.18
C LEU A 24 -11.57 5.92 15.92
N LEU A 25 -11.74 4.79 15.24
CA LEU A 25 -12.54 4.69 14.02
C LEU A 25 -14.03 5.00 14.27
N ILE A 26 -14.58 4.57 15.40
CA ILE A 26 -15.96 4.90 15.80
C ILE A 26 -16.12 6.42 15.92
N LYS A 27 -15.24 7.09 16.68
CA LYS A 27 -15.28 8.55 16.82
C LYS A 27 -15.12 9.27 15.49
N PHE A 28 -14.19 8.80 14.65
CA PHE A 28 -13.98 9.35 13.31
C PHE A 28 -15.25 9.23 12.46
N TYR A 29 -15.88 8.06 12.45
CA TYR A 29 -17.10 7.81 11.69
C TYR A 29 -18.25 8.71 12.12
N GLU A 30 -18.53 8.79 13.42
CA GLU A 30 -19.62 9.60 13.97
C GLU A 30 -19.46 11.09 13.66
N LYS A 31 -18.22 11.61 13.71
CA LYS A 31 -17.96 13.05 13.54
C LYS A 31 -17.72 13.49 12.09
N CYS A 32 -17.18 12.60 11.25
CA CYS A 32 -16.67 12.96 9.93
C CYS A 32 -17.36 12.23 8.78
N CYS A 33 -17.92 11.05 9.02
CA CYS A 33 -18.47 10.20 7.97
C CYS A 33 -19.99 10.09 8.00
N ALA A 34 -20.64 10.22 9.17
CA ALA A 34 -22.07 10.07 9.30
C ALA A 34 -22.83 11.19 8.53
N GLY A 35 -23.87 10.79 7.79
CA GLY A 35 -24.75 11.70 7.05
C GLY A 35 -25.11 11.21 5.64
N PRO A 36 -26.06 11.88 4.97
CA PRO A 36 -26.53 11.47 3.63
C PRO A 36 -25.46 11.54 2.56
N ASP A 37 -24.55 12.51 2.64
CA ASP A 37 -23.38 12.61 1.74
C ASP A 37 -22.14 11.95 2.36
N GLY A 38 -22.32 11.08 3.33
CA GLY A 38 -21.29 10.47 4.15
C GLY A 38 -20.48 9.36 3.48
N VAL A 39 -19.56 8.78 4.25
CA VAL A 39 -18.84 7.56 3.89
C VAL A 39 -19.37 6.44 4.78
N GLN A 40 -19.76 5.30 4.19
CA GLN A 40 -20.29 4.17 4.94
C GLN A 40 -19.17 3.19 5.25
N ILE A 41 -19.05 2.76 6.50
CA ILE A 41 -18.14 1.67 6.87
C ILE A 41 -18.90 0.34 6.79
N VAL A 42 -18.24 -0.69 6.26
CA VAL A 42 -18.73 -2.07 6.22
C VAL A 42 -17.70 -2.93 6.94
N TYR A 43 -18.09 -3.50 8.07
CA TYR A 43 -17.25 -4.41 8.82
C TYR A 43 -17.19 -5.78 8.15
N VAL A 44 -15.98 -6.29 7.97
CA VAL A 44 -15.70 -7.62 7.43
C VAL A 44 -14.98 -8.42 8.52
N SER A 45 -15.71 -9.33 9.14
CA SER A 45 -15.16 -10.06 10.28
C SER A 45 -14.15 -11.12 9.87
N SER A 46 -13.09 -11.23 10.68
CA SER A 46 -12.14 -12.35 10.66
C SER A 46 -12.33 -13.27 11.88
N ASP A 47 -13.44 -13.12 12.61
CA ASP A 47 -13.77 -13.96 13.75
C ASP A 47 -14.03 -15.41 13.31
N ARG A 48 -13.77 -16.35 14.23
CA ARG A 48 -13.93 -17.79 13.98
C ARG A 48 -15.34 -18.29 14.28
N ASP A 49 -16.11 -17.52 15.04
CA ASP A 49 -17.42 -17.90 15.54
C ASP A 49 -18.34 -16.68 15.60
N LEU A 50 -19.65 -16.96 15.51
CA LEU A 50 -20.70 -15.94 15.45
C LEU A 50 -20.84 -15.16 16.76
N SER A 51 -20.51 -15.76 17.91
CA SER A 51 -20.62 -15.09 19.21
C SER A 51 -19.58 -13.97 19.32
N SER A 52 -18.32 -14.27 18.99
CA SER A 52 -17.23 -13.30 18.93
C SER A 52 -17.55 -12.16 17.96
N PHE A 53 -18.09 -12.49 16.78
CA PHE A 53 -18.55 -11.51 15.80
C PHE A 53 -19.59 -10.56 16.40
N ASN A 54 -20.67 -11.11 16.97
CA ASN A 54 -21.76 -10.30 17.52
C ASN A 54 -21.31 -9.42 18.68
N GLU A 55 -20.48 -9.93 19.59
CA GLU A 55 -19.96 -9.17 20.72
C GLU A 55 -19.12 -7.96 20.27
N TYR A 56 -18.27 -8.17 19.25
CA TYR A 56 -17.38 -7.12 18.76
C TYR A 56 -18.12 -6.11 17.87
N PHE A 57 -18.92 -6.61 16.93
CA PHE A 57 -19.71 -5.81 16.02
C PHE A 57 -20.79 -4.98 16.74
N GLY A 58 -21.38 -5.49 17.82
CA GLY A 58 -22.43 -4.79 18.59
C GLY A 58 -22.01 -3.43 19.17
N LYS A 59 -20.71 -3.09 19.14
CA LYS A 59 -20.17 -1.81 19.58
C LYS A 59 -20.00 -0.80 18.43
N MET A 60 -20.26 -1.19 17.19
CA MET A 60 -19.95 -0.40 16.00
C MET A 60 -21.21 0.25 15.42
N PRO A 61 -21.18 1.56 15.08
CA PRO A 61 -22.34 2.29 14.56
C PRO A 61 -22.54 2.12 13.04
N TRP A 62 -22.03 1.03 12.46
CA TRP A 62 -22.03 0.78 11.02
C TRP A 62 -22.50 -0.65 10.70
N VAL A 63 -22.56 -1.01 9.42
CA VAL A 63 -23.04 -2.32 8.96
C VAL A 63 -21.91 -3.35 8.85
N ALA A 64 -22.26 -4.63 8.77
CA ALA A 64 -21.30 -5.71 8.59
C ALA A 64 -21.73 -6.67 7.47
N ILE A 65 -20.75 -7.34 6.86
CA ILE A 65 -21.00 -8.53 6.05
C ILE A 65 -21.37 -9.67 7.01
N PRO A 66 -22.47 -10.40 6.77
CA PRO A 66 -22.82 -11.58 7.56
C PRO A 66 -21.65 -12.57 7.65
N ALA A 67 -21.47 -13.21 8.80
CA ALA A 67 -20.40 -14.21 8.98
C ALA A 67 -20.81 -15.62 8.48
N ASP A 68 -21.86 -15.72 7.66
CA ASP A 68 -22.36 -16.97 7.10
C ASP A 68 -21.53 -17.46 5.90
N GLY A 69 -21.95 -18.57 5.27
CA GLY A 69 -21.21 -19.17 4.15
C GLY A 69 -20.99 -18.21 2.97
N ALA A 70 -21.99 -17.41 2.60
CA ALA A 70 -21.88 -16.46 1.50
C ALA A 70 -20.98 -15.27 1.87
N GLY A 71 -21.15 -14.73 3.08
CA GLY A 71 -20.31 -13.64 3.57
C GLY A 71 -18.86 -14.06 3.83
N ALA A 72 -18.61 -15.31 4.23
CA ALA A 72 -17.26 -15.87 4.36
C ALA A 72 -16.53 -15.96 3.01
N GLN A 73 -17.23 -16.37 1.95
CA GLN A 73 -16.68 -16.37 0.58
C GLN A 73 -16.40 -14.94 0.10
N LEU A 74 -17.32 -14.00 0.35
CA LEU A 74 -17.13 -12.60 0.00
C LEU A 74 -15.94 -11.99 0.73
N LYS A 75 -15.79 -12.25 2.03
CA LYS A 75 -14.60 -11.86 2.81
C LYS A 75 -13.33 -12.37 2.15
N GLN A 76 -13.28 -13.65 1.80
CA GLN A 76 -12.08 -14.25 1.19
C GLN A 76 -11.73 -13.53 -0.11
N ARG A 77 -12.71 -13.33 -1.00
CA ARG A 77 -12.51 -12.61 -2.27
C ARG A 77 -12.03 -11.17 -2.03
N LEU A 78 -12.63 -10.46 -1.08
CA LEU A 78 -12.23 -9.08 -0.76
C LEU A 78 -10.80 -9.03 -0.18
N ALA A 79 -10.43 -9.99 0.68
CA ALA A 79 -9.08 -10.05 1.23
C ALA A 79 -8.03 -10.30 0.13
N GLU A 80 -8.34 -11.17 -0.83
CA GLU A 80 -7.49 -11.47 -1.99
C GLU A 80 -7.39 -10.26 -2.93
N LEU A 81 -8.53 -9.68 -3.34
CA LEU A 81 -8.59 -8.51 -4.23
C LEU A 81 -7.88 -7.28 -3.66
N CYS A 82 -8.06 -7.03 -2.36
CA CYS A 82 -7.44 -5.91 -1.68
C CYS A 82 -6.02 -6.22 -1.17
N GLN A 83 -5.47 -7.41 -1.47
CA GLN A 83 -4.15 -7.85 -1.04
C GLN A 83 -3.89 -7.66 0.47
N ILE A 84 -4.89 -7.98 1.31
CA ILE A 84 -4.82 -7.77 2.76
C ILE A 84 -3.80 -8.73 3.39
N ARG A 85 -2.68 -8.17 3.87
CA ARG A 85 -1.60 -8.95 4.51
C ARG A 85 -1.58 -8.85 6.05
N GLY A 86 -2.30 -7.89 6.62
CA GLY A 86 -2.31 -7.63 8.05
C GLY A 86 -3.57 -6.90 8.49
N ILE A 87 -3.88 -6.99 9.78
CA ILE A 87 -5.06 -6.38 10.41
C ILE A 87 -4.65 -5.49 11.59
N PRO A 88 -5.34 -4.37 11.88
CA PRO A 88 -6.54 -3.89 11.17
C PRO A 88 -6.20 -3.25 9.81
N ALA A 89 -6.99 -3.59 8.78
CA ALA A 89 -6.90 -2.98 7.45
C ALA A 89 -8.18 -2.20 7.16
N LEU A 90 -8.03 -1.05 6.49
CA LEU A 90 -9.13 -0.17 6.11
C LEU A 90 -8.94 0.24 4.66
N VAL A 91 -9.82 -0.26 3.77
CA VAL A 91 -9.74 0.01 2.32
C VAL A 91 -10.96 0.81 1.89
N VAL A 92 -10.73 1.90 1.14
CA VAL A 92 -11.80 2.75 0.60
C VAL A 92 -12.09 2.33 -0.83
N ILE A 93 -13.36 2.06 -1.09
CA ILE A 93 -13.91 1.66 -2.38
C ILE A 93 -15.03 2.64 -2.75
N ASP A 94 -15.07 3.05 -4.01
CA ASP A 94 -16.19 3.83 -4.54
C ASP A 94 -17.43 2.95 -4.68
N ALA A 95 -18.54 3.30 -4.02
CA ALA A 95 -19.71 2.43 -4.02
C ALA A 95 -20.44 2.37 -5.36
N LYS A 96 -20.30 3.42 -6.19
CA LYS A 96 -21.00 3.49 -7.48
C LYS A 96 -20.35 2.56 -8.51
N THR A 97 -19.02 2.54 -8.51
CA THR A 97 -18.22 1.82 -9.50
C THR A 97 -17.64 0.51 -8.98
N GLY A 98 -17.55 0.33 -7.66
CA GLY A 98 -16.82 -0.78 -7.05
C GLY A 98 -15.30 -0.66 -7.20
N HIS A 99 -14.79 0.51 -7.60
CA HIS A 99 -13.38 0.73 -7.85
C HIS A 99 -12.60 1.10 -6.58
N PHE A 100 -11.31 0.77 -6.57
CA PHE A 100 -10.37 1.04 -5.50
C PHE A 100 -10.03 2.54 -5.43
N VAL A 101 -9.93 3.09 -4.21
CA VAL A 101 -9.52 4.48 -3.95
C VAL A 101 -8.22 4.55 -3.15
N THR A 102 -8.15 3.85 -2.00
CA THR A 102 -6.95 3.81 -1.16
C THR A 102 -6.97 2.61 -0.21
N ASP A 103 -5.80 2.04 0.08
CA ASP A 103 -5.58 1.02 1.11
C ASP A 103 -4.92 1.59 2.38
N ASP A 104 -4.55 2.87 2.38
CA ASP A 104 -3.82 3.52 3.47
C ASP A 104 -4.75 4.19 4.51
N ALA A 105 -6.08 4.03 4.35
CA ALA A 105 -7.07 4.76 5.14
C ALA A 105 -6.93 4.53 6.65
N ARG A 106 -6.42 3.36 7.07
CA ARG A 106 -6.14 3.10 8.49
C ARG A 106 -5.10 4.08 9.04
N ASN A 107 -4.03 4.31 8.29
CA ASN A 107 -2.96 5.20 8.70
C ASN A 107 -3.39 6.66 8.57
N GLU A 108 -4.14 7.00 7.52
CA GLU A 108 -4.70 8.34 7.33
C GLU A 108 -5.65 8.73 8.48
N VAL A 109 -6.56 7.84 8.91
CA VAL A 109 -7.42 8.05 10.08
C VAL A 109 -6.59 8.18 11.36
N THR A 110 -5.55 7.36 11.50
CA THR A 110 -4.65 7.42 12.67
C THR A 110 -3.91 8.77 12.72
N ALA A 111 -3.47 9.28 11.57
CA ALA A 111 -2.77 10.56 11.45
C ALA A 111 -3.70 11.77 11.68
N ALA A 112 -4.97 11.67 11.26
CA ALA A 112 -5.99 12.67 11.57
C ALA A 112 -6.33 12.69 13.07
N GLY A 113 -6.29 11.53 13.73
CA GLY A 113 -6.59 11.42 15.16
C GLY A 113 -8.04 11.79 15.47
N GLU A 114 -8.25 12.53 16.57
CA GLU A 114 -9.59 13.01 16.96
C GLU A 114 -9.92 14.42 16.40
N ASP A 115 -9.06 14.97 15.53
CA ASP A 115 -9.26 16.27 14.90
C ASP A 115 -10.34 16.19 13.80
N VAL A 116 -11.48 16.81 14.07
CA VAL A 116 -12.66 16.77 13.19
C VAL A 116 -12.41 17.50 11.87
N SER A 117 -11.63 18.59 11.88
CA SER A 117 -11.35 19.36 10.66
C SER A 117 -10.50 18.53 9.71
N LYS A 118 -9.42 17.93 10.23
CA LYS A 118 -8.59 17.00 9.45
C LYS A 118 -9.37 15.79 8.98
N GLY A 119 -10.25 15.25 9.83
CA GLY A 119 -11.07 14.11 9.45
C GLY A 119 -12.06 14.42 8.32
N LYS A 120 -12.70 15.60 8.34
CA LYS A 120 -13.59 16.04 7.25
C LYS A 120 -12.83 16.35 5.96
N GLU A 121 -11.64 16.92 6.06
CA GLU A 121 -10.75 17.13 4.92
C GLU A 121 -10.33 15.79 4.30
N LEU A 122 -9.95 14.81 5.13
CA LEU A 122 -9.60 13.46 4.69
C LEU A 122 -10.76 12.77 3.96
N VAL A 123 -11.98 12.86 4.51
CA VAL A 123 -13.17 12.33 3.83
C VAL A 123 -13.40 13.03 2.49
N SER A 124 -13.15 14.34 2.41
CA SER A 124 -13.28 15.10 1.16
C SER A 124 -12.19 14.72 0.15
N LEU A 125 -10.98 14.43 0.62
CA LEU A 125 -9.86 13.93 -0.20
C LEU A 125 -10.18 12.55 -0.78
N TRP A 126 -10.66 11.61 0.03
CA TRP A 126 -11.16 10.33 -0.47
C TRP A 126 -12.26 10.55 -1.51
N LYS A 127 -13.06 11.61 -1.33
CA LYS A 127 -14.12 11.95 -2.25
C LYS A 127 -13.69 12.49 -3.61
N SER A 128 -12.56 13.18 -3.66
CA SER A 128 -12.00 13.74 -4.89
C SER A 128 -11.03 12.80 -5.59
N LYS A 129 -10.49 11.80 -4.88
CA LYS A 129 -9.51 10.86 -5.44
C LYS A 129 -10.16 9.99 -6.51
N GLU A 130 -9.43 9.79 -7.61
CA GLU A 130 -9.85 8.94 -8.73
C GLU A 130 -9.98 7.50 -8.26
N ALA A 131 -11.11 6.87 -8.57
CA ALA A 131 -11.37 5.46 -8.27
C ALA A 131 -10.96 4.60 -9.47
N VAL A 132 -10.03 3.68 -9.26
CA VAL A 132 -9.47 2.83 -10.31
C VAL A 132 -9.94 1.37 -10.18
N PRO A 133 -10.19 0.68 -11.30
CA PRO A 133 -10.41 -0.77 -11.29
C PRO A 133 -9.33 -1.53 -10.49
N PHE A 134 -9.72 -2.61 -9.81
CA PHE A 134 -8.82 -3.39 -8.94
C PHE A 134 -7.61 -4.00 -9.65
N ASP A 135 -7.75 -4.35 -10.94
CA ASP A 135 -6.66 -4.83 -11.79
C ASP A 135 -5.59 -3.76 -12.08
N ARG A 136 -5.94 -2.48 -11.94
CA ARG A 136 -5.04 -1.32 -12.08
C ARG A 136 -4.68 -0.67 -10.73
N ALA A 137 -5.19 -1.19 -9.62
CA ALA A 137 -4.94 -0.64 -8.29
C ALA A 137 -3.51 -0.90 -7.82
N VAL A 138 -2.91 0.10 -7.19
CA VAL A 138 -1.59 -0.01 -6.53
C VAL A 138 -1.81 -0.03 -5.02
N PHE A 139 -1.48 -1.16 -4.40
CA PHE A 139 -1.59 -1.35 -2.95
C PHE A 139 -0.27 -1.01 -2.27
N ASN A 140 -0.31 -0.11 -1.28
CA ASN A 140 0.83 0.28 -0.46
C ASN A 140 1.32 -0.87 0.43
N GLY A 141 0.46 -1.86 0.71
CA GLY A 141 0.82 -3.11 1.42
C GLY A 141 1.93 -3.95 0.76
N GLY A 142 2.40 -3.56 -0.43
CA GLY A 142 3.57 -4.12 -1.11
C GLY A 142 4.93 -3.53 -0.72
N GLN A 143 5.01 -2.47 0.09
CA GLN A 143 6.30 -1.80 0.41
C GLN A 143 7.02 -2.29 1.68
N SER A 144 6.73 -3.50 2.18
CA SER A 144 7.60 -4.17 3.15
C SER A 144 8.71 -5.01 2.49
N GLY A 145 9.06 -4.69 1.24
CA GLY A 145 10.25 -5.21 0.56
C GLY A 145 11.07 -4.02 0.09
N PHE A 146 12.29 -3.90 0.60
CA PHE A 146 13.39 -3.07 0.12
C PHE A 146 13.17 -2.59 -1.33
N SER A 147 12.64 -1.38 -1.49
CA SER A 147 12.29 -0.84 -2.81
C SER A 147 13.58 -0.66 -3.60
N ILE A 148 13.82 -1.51 -4.60
CA ILE A 148 14.99 -1.42 -5.48
C ILE A 148 15.14 0.01 -6.03
N ARG A 149 14.03 0.73 -6.26
CA ARG A 149 14.05 2.15 -6.61
C ARG A 149 14.63 3.06 -5.53
N LYS A 150 14.28 2.88 -4.25
CA LYS A 150 14.87 3.66 -3.14
C LYS A 150 16.35 3.33 -2.95
N VAL A 151 16.74 2.09 -3.20
CA VAL A 151 18.10 1.60 -3.06
C VAL A 151 18.98 2.13 -4.19
N ILE A 152 18.51 2.00 -5.43
CA ILE A 152 19.12 2.61 -6.60
C ILE A 152 19.24 4.12 -6.40
N MET A 153 18.18 4.80 -5.95
CA MET A 153 18.23 6.23 -5.67
C MET A 153 19.21 6.57 -4.53
N PHE A 154 19.33 5.73 -3.51
CA PHE A 154 20.29 5.93 -2.42
C PHE A 154 21.74 5.83 -2.92
N PHE A 155 22.04 4.86 -3.80
CA PHE A 155 23.37 4.71 -4.39
C PHE A 155 23.68 5.77 -5.47
N LEU A 156 22.67 6.28 -6.17
CA LEU A 156 22.84 7.35 -7.17
C LEU A 156 22.84 8.76 -6.57
N SER A 157 22.18 8.99 -5.43
CA SER A 157 22.16 10.31 -4.78
C SER A 157 23.41 10.61 -3.97
N ASN A 158 24.23 9.58 -3.69
CA ASN A 158 25.47 9.76 -2.96
C ASN A 158 26.67 9.74 -3.93
N PRO A 159 27.29 10.91 -4.19
CA PRO A 159 28.33 11.06 -5.21
C PRO A 159 29.59 10.23 -4.92
N VAL A 160 29.81 9.82 -3.67
CA VAL A 160 30.96 8.96 -3.30
C VAL A 160 30.91 7.61 -4.01
N TYR A 161 29.72 7.00 -4.15
CA TYR A 161 29.57 5.70 -4.82
C TYR A 161 29.66 5.80 -6.36
N ILE A 162 29.15 6.88 -6.94
CA ILE A 162 29.28 7.15 -8.37
C ILE A 162 30.76 7.37 -8.73
N VAL A 163 31.47 8.18 -7.96
CA VAL A 163 32.91 8.44 -8.15
C VAL A 163 33.71 7.13 -7.99
N GLY A 164 33.35 6.30 -7.00
CA GLY A 164 33.94 4.97 -6.83
C GLY A 164 33.74 4.05 -8.03
N MET A 165 32.51 3.94 -8.55
CA MET A 165 32.24 3.13 -9.75
C MET A 165 32.96 3.67 -11.00
N LEU A 166 33.03 4.99 -11.19
CA LEU A 166 33.78 5.61 -12.29
C LEU A 166 35.28 5.33 -12.18
N TYR A 167 35.84 5.33 -10.96
CA TYR A 167 37.23 4.98 -10.72
C TYR A 167 37.52 3.53 -11.12
N PHE A 168 36.69 2.58 -10.68
CA PHE A 168 36.87 1.17 -11.01
C PHE A 168 36.64 0.87 -12.50
N ALA A 169 35.68 1.53 -13.14
CA ALA A 169 35.47 1.42 -14.59
C ALA A 169 36.67 1.95 -15.39
N LYS A 170 37.22 3.13 -15.03
CA LYS A 170 38.42 3.66 -15.67
C LYS A 170 39.64 2.77 -15.46
N LYS A 171 39.81 2.22 -14.25
CA LYS A 171 40.92 1.32 -13.93
C LYS A 171 40.79 -0.03 -14.66
N GLY A 172 39.57 -0.57 -14.77
CA GLY A 172 39.30 -1.79 -15.52
C GLY A 172 39.51 -1.63 -17.02
N MET A 173 39.07 -0.51 -17.61
CA MET A 173 39.33 -0.22 -19.02
C MET A 173 40.82 -0.04 -19.31
N LYS A 174 41.56 0.58 -18.39
CA LYS A 174 43.03 0.69 -18.52
C LYS A 174 43.68 -0.69 -18.48
N TYR A 175 43.31 -1.54 -17.54
CA TYR A 175 43.83 -2.90 -17.44
C TYR A 175 43.54 -3.75 -18.69
N LEU A 176 42.38 -3.55 -19.32
CA LEU A 176 42.03 -4.22 -20.58
C LEU A 176 42.77 -3.66 -21.79
N ALA A 177 43.16 -2.38 -21.78
CA ALA A 177 43.99 -1.79 -22.82
C ALA A 177 45.45 -2.28 -22.70
N ASP A 178 45.97 -2.34 -21.48
CA ASP A 178 47.33 -2.85 -21.21
C ASP A 178 47.45 -4.35 -21.59
N LEU A 179 46.38 -5.15 -21.46
CA LEU A 179 46.31 -6.55 -21.95
C LEU A 179 46.25 -6.69 -23.48
N GLY A 180 45.93 -5.61 -24.20
CA GLY A 180 45.86 -5.62 -25.67
C GLY A 180 47.13 -5.14 -26.36
N GLU A 181 48.10 -4.59 -25.62
CA GLU A 181 49.40 -4.16 -26.16
C GLU A 181 50.47 -5.27 -26.09
N GLU A 182 50.35 -6.25 -25.17
CA GLU A 182 51.33 -7.36 -25.06
C GLU A 182 51.31 -8.31 -26.29
N ASP A 183 50.23 -8.34 -27.07
CA ASP A 183 50.09 -9.20 -28.25
C ASP A 183 50.73 -8.58 -29.53
N GLU A 184 50.99 -7.27 -29.58
CA GLU A 184 51.61 -6.63 -30.76
C GLU A 184 53.16 -6.66 -30.68
N ASP A 185 53.74 -6.66 -29.49
CA ASP A 185 55.19 -6.68 -29.28
C ASP A 185 55.83 -8.08 -29.53
N GLU A 186 55.06 -9.18 -29.34
CA GLU A 186 55.52 -10.54 -29.70
C GLU A 186 55.47 -10.80 -31.21
N GLU A 187 54.63 -10.09 -31.97
CA GLU A 187 54.54 -10.25 -33.44
C GLU A 187 55.62 -9.47 -34.22
N GLU A 188 56.22 -8.42 -33.64
CA GLU A 188 57.36 -7.69 -34.22
C GLU A 188 58.71 -8.40 -33.98
N LEU A 189 58.85 -9.15 -32.89
CA LEU A 189 60.07 -9.90 -32.54
C LEU A 189 60.29 -11.14 -33.44
N VAL A 190 59.23 -11.67 -34.06
CA VAL A 190 59.30 -12.83 -34.98
C VAL A 190 59.58 -12.42 -36.44
N ARG A 191 59.40 -11.15 -36.82
CA ARG A 191 59.64 -10.67 -38.20
C ARG A 191 61.03 -10.04 -38.42
N GLY A 192 61.84 -9.89 -37.38
CA GLY A 192 63.19 -9.33 -37.46
C GLY A 192 64.33 -10.32 -37.78
N GLU A 193 64.05 -11.62 -37.88
CA GLU A 193 65.05 -12.66 -38.17
C GLU A 193 64.74 -13.45 -39.46
N LEU A 194 64.66 -12.77 -40.61
CA LEU A 194 64.80 -13.39 -41.94
C LEU A 194 65.65 -12.54 -42.88
#